data_AF-A0A545T4L9-F1
#
_entry.id   AF-A0A545T4L9-F1
#
_cell.length_a   1.000
_cell.length_b   1.000
_cell.length_c   1.000
_cell.angle_alpha   90.00
_cell.angle_beta   90.00
_cell.angle_gamma   90.00
#
_symmetry.space_group_name_H-M   'P 1'
#
loop_
_entity.id
_entity.type
_entity.pdbx_description
1 polymer ?
#
loop_
_entity_poly.entity_id
_entity_poly.type
_entity_poly.pdbx_seq_one_letter_code
_entity_poly.pdbx_strand_id
1 'polypeptide(L)'
;MKTFVVILCCIFLFGCDELKEIKQSKAVFKIENKTIIDSDIAIFIARLEQHPVSIFSSIEYNQKTNEIIFINGTPDDELVNYLALTIGDFYLRGEHPLDKWILQSQIETAAITVKDEERYLALSLNQRGADKMKRKTRSNMGKAMTVMLDENELASALISTTLGKRFQVPIRNKSPKELMRILTIIKTGRLNSPIKLRQVA
;
A
#
# COMPACT_ATOMS: atom_id res chain seq x y z
N MET A 1 -57.50 -10.95 15.83
CA MET A 1 -56.67 -10.63 14.64
C MET A 1 -56.13 -9.22 14.83
N LYS A 2 -54.83 -8.87 14.87
CA LYS A 2 -53.54 -9.56 14.95
C LYS A 2 -52.72 -8.72 15.95
N THR A 3 -52.09 -9.36 16.92
CA THR A 3 -51.26 -8.72 17.95
C THR A 3 -49.93 -8.29 17.33
N PHE A 4 -49.58 -7.01 17.42
CA PHE A 4 -48.25 -6.51 17.07
C PHE A 4 -47.27 -6.86 18.18
N VAL A 5 -46.31 -7.74 17.90
CA VAL A 5 -45.14 -7.94 18.77
C VAL A 5 -44.04 -7.03 18.24
N VAL A 6 -43.84 -5.91 18.94
CA VAL A 6 -42.64 -5.06 18.80
C VAL A 6 -41.51 -5.79 19.51
N ILE A 7 -40.58 -6.39 18.75
CA ILE A 7 -39.33 -6.90 19.30
C ILE A 7 -38.45 -5.67 19.59
N LEU A 8 -38.64 -5.12 20.77
CA LEU A 8 -37.70 -4.20 21.40
C LEU A 8 -36.49 -5.05 21.81
N CYS A 9 -35.47 -5.13 20.96
CA CYS A 9 -34.16 -5.65 21.33
C CYS A 9 -33.53 -4.69 22.35
N CYS A 10 -33.92 -4.84 23.60
CA CYS A 10 -33.13 -4.45 24.76
C CYS A 10 -31.86 -5.31 24.74
N ILE A 11 -30.83 -4.87 24.01
CA ILE A 11 -29.47 -5.34 24.27
C ILE A 11 -29.11 -4.77 25.63
N PHE A 12 -29.12 -5.68 26.60
CA PHE A 12 -28.82 -5.46 28.01
C PHE A 12 -27.49 -4.70 28.17
N LEU A 13 -27.63 -3.47 28.67
CA LEU A 13 -26.60 -2.71 29.40
C LEU A 13 -26.38 -3.38 30.78
N PHE A 14 -25.89 -4.61 30.81
CA PHE A 14 -25.45 -5.29 32.02
C PHE A 14 -24.08 -5.90 31.78
N GLY A 15 -23.07 -5.07 32.04
CA GLY A 15 -21.64 -5.38 31.95
C GLY A 15 -20.80 -4.10 32.05
N CYS A 16 -21.25 -3.11 32.83
CA CYS A 16 -20.66 -1.77 32.90
C CYS A 16 -19.58 -1.62 33.99
N ASP A 17 -19.07 -2.73 34.53
CA ASP A 17 -18.03 -2.74 35.58
C ASP A 17 -16.76 -3.53 35.20
N GLU A 18 -16.76 -4.28 34.09
CA GLU A 18 -15.59 -5.02 33.57
C GLU A 18 -14.83 -4.30 32.44
N LEU A 19 -15.23 -3.08 32.05
CA LEU A 19 -14.42 -2.17 31.22
C LEU A 19 -13.36 -1.41 32.04
N LYS A 20 -12.96 -1.97 33.19
CA LYS A 20 -11.82 -1.47 33.97
C LYS A 20 -10.53 -1.94 33.29
N GLU A 21 -9.90 -0.99 32.61
CA GLU A 21 -8.57 -1.05 32.00
C GLU A 21 -8.43 -1.99 30.78
N ILE A 22 -9.00 -1.57 29.64
CA ILE A 22 -8.29 -1.84 28.38
C ILE A 22 -6.97 -1.07 28.49
N LYS A 23 -5.91 -1.75 28.91
CA LYS A 23 -4.57 -1.21 29.01
C LYS A 23 -4.15 -0.78 27.59
N GLN A 24 -4.28 0.50 27.29
CA GLN A 24 -3.94 1.05 25.98
C GLN A 24 -2.46 0.84 25.74
N SER A 25 -2.12 -0.08 24.83
CA SER A 25 -0.75 -0.25 24.38
C SER A 25 -0.39 0.93 23.49
N LYS A 26 0.68 1.64 23.82
CA LYS A 26 1.20 2.76 23.04
C LYS A 26 2.60 2.43 22.57
N ALA A 27 2.88 2.66 21.28
CA ALA A 27 4.25 2.68 20.76
C ALA A 27 4.49 4.01 20.07
N VAL A 28 5.70 4.56 20.25
CA VAL A 28 6.07 5.86 19.69
C VAL A 28 7.30 5.70 18.81
N PHE A 29 7.26 6.27 17.61
CA PHE A 29 8.39 6.36 16.70
C PHE A 29 8.71 7.82 16.45
N LYS A 30 9.94 8.22 16.74
CA LYS A 30 10.45 9.55 16.41
C LYS A 30 11.01 9.55 14.99
N ILE A 31 10.63 10.53 14.20
CA ILE A 31 11.19 10.76 12.87
C ILE A 31 12.52 11.51 13.01
N GLU A 32 13.58 10.96 12.44
CA GLU A 32 14.95 11.48 12.54
C GLU A 32 15.38 12.33 11.34
N ASN A 33 14.54 12.46 10.31
CA ASN A 33 14.81 13.31 9.16
C ASN A 33 14.96 14.78 9.60
N LYS A 34 16.07 15.42 9.19
CA LYS A 34 16.30 16.86 9.42
C LYS A 34 15.24 17.74 8.74
N THR A 35 14.71 17.27 7.62
CA THR A 35 13.67 17.92 6.85
C THR A 35 12.73 16.82 6.38
N ILE A 36 11.45 16.97 6.69
CA ILE A 36 10.39 16.11 6.19
C ILE A 36 9.27 16.98 5.66
N ILE A 37 8.62 16.51 4.60
CA ILE A 37 7.52 17.21 3.96
C ILE A 37 6.23 16.56 4.46
N ASP A 38 5.21 17.36 4.80
CA ASP A 38 3.94 16.85 5.35
C ASP A 38 3.27 15.80 4.45
N SER A 39 3.45 15.91 3.13
CA SER A 39 2.95 14.92 2.18
C SER A 39 3.60 13.54 2.33
N ASP A 40 4.89 13.46 2.69
CA ASP A 40 5.57 12.20 2.94
C ASP A 40 5.01 11.51 4.19
N ILE A 41 4.70 12.30 5.23
CA ILE A 41 4.03 11.80 6.44
C ILE A 41 2.65 11.27 6.11
N ALA A 42 1.84 12.02 5.36
CA ALA A 42 0.50 11.59 4.97
C ALA A 42 0.54 10.27 4.17
N ILE A 43 1.49 10.14 3.23
CA ILE A 43 1.69 8.90 2.46
C ILE A 43 2.12 7.76 3.39
N PHE A 44 3.04 8.02 4.32
CA PHE A 44 3.52 7.00 5.25
C PHE A 44 2.42 6.52 6.20
N ILE A 45 1.60 7.41 6.76
CA ILE A 45 0.44 7.05 7.57
C ILE A 45 -0.55 6.23 6.74
N ALA A 46 -0.87 6.68 5.52
CA ALA A 46 -1.76 5.94 4.62
C ALA A 46 -1.24 4.53 4.31
N ARG A 47 0.09 4.33 4.25
CA ARG A 47 0.70 2.98 4.13
C ARG A 47 0.44 2.13 5.35
N LEU A 48 0.66 2.68 6.55
CA LEU A 48 0.46 1.96 7.80
C LEU A 48 -1.01 1.59 8.02
N GLU A 49 -1.95 2.46 7.65
CA GLU A 49 -3.39 2.22 7.74
C GLU A 49 -3.88 1.07 6.84
N GLN A 50 -3.10 0.66 5.83
CA GLN A 50 -3.39 -0.57 5.06
C GLN A 50 -3.10 -1.86 5.84
N HIS A 51 -2.46 -1.77 7.01
CA HIS A 51 -2.05 -2.90 7.85
C HIS A 51 -2.52 -2.70 9.31
N PRO A 52 -3.84 -2.58 9.56
CA PRO A 52 -4.33 -2.42 10.93
C PRO A 52 -4.05 -3.68 11.74
N VAL A 53 -3.52 -3.51 12.96
CA VAL A 53 -3.31 -4.62 13.90
C VAL A 53 -4.63 -5.04 14.55
N SER A 54 -5.55 -4.08 14.71
CA SER A 54 -6.86 -4.27 15.32
C SER A 54 -7.84 -3.24 14.77
N ILE A 55 -9.14 -3.53 14.86
CA ILE A 55 -10.20 -2.55 14.56
C ILE A 55 -10.19 -1.35 15.51
N PHE A 56 -9.53 -1.48 16.67
CA PHE A 56 -9.39 -0.42 17.67
C PHE A 56 -8.02 0.27 17.62
N SER A 57 -7.14 -0.13 16.69
CA SER A 57 -5.83 0.51 16.55
C SER A 57 -5.95 1.83 15.79
N SER A 58 -5.25 2.85 16.24
CA SER A 58 -5.14 4.14 15.56
C SER A 58 -3.70 4.60 15.45
N ILE A 59 -3.47 5.50 14.49
CA ILE A 59 -2.17 6.09 14.20
C ILE A 59 -2.33 7.60 14.25
N GLU A 60 -1.51 8.26 15.04
CA GLU A 60 -1.51 9.71 15.18
C GLU A 60 -0.13 10.27 14.84
N TYR A 61 -0.08 11.47 14.25
CA TYR A 61 1.16 12.20 14.03
C TYR A 61 1.20 13.47 14.87
N ASN A 62 2.15 13.53 15.79
CA ASN A 62 2.42 14.73 16.56
C ASN A 62 3.47 15.58 15.84
N GLN A 63 3.00 16.61 15.13
CA GLN A 63 3.83 17.56 14.40
C GLN A 63 4.83 18.32 15.30
N LYS A 64 4.49 18.56 16.58
CA LYS A 64 5.35 19.34 17.48
C LYS A 64 6.58 18.54 17.91
N THR A 65 6.42 17.25 18.12
CA THR A 65 7.51 16.36 18.56
C THR A 65 8.11 15.53 17.41
N ASN A 66 7.49 15.59 16.23
CA ASN A 66 7.83 14.81 15.05
C ASN A 66 7.75 13.29 15.32
N GLU A 67 6.64 12.88 15.94
CA GLU A 67 6.42 11.51 16.41
C GLU A 67 5.19 10.88 15.76
N ILE A 68 5.33 9.62 15.34
CA ILE A 68 4.22 8.74 14.95
C ILE A 68 3.86 7.89 16.17
N ILE A 69 2.61 7.98 16.59
CA ILE A 69 2.08 7.35 17.79
C ILE A 69 1.08 6.29 17.36
N PHE A 70 1.33 5.05 17.77
CA PHE A 70 0.41 3.94 17.59
C PHE A 70 -0.34 3.69 18.91
N ILE A 71 -1.66 3.54 18.83
CA ILE A 71 -2.52 3.27 19.98
C ILE A 71 -3.23 1.94 19.74
N ASN A 72 -3.31 1.09 20.77
CA ASN A 72 -3.94 -0.24 20.74
C ASN A 72 -3.37 -1.22 19.70
N GLY A 73 -2.08 -1.10 19.39
CA GLY A 73 -1.35 -2.05 18.57
C GLY A 73 -0.41 -1.35 17.60
N THR A 74 0.68 -2.02 17.26
CA THR A 74 1.70 -1.52 16.34
C THR A 74 2.08 -2.65 15.40
N PRO A 75 2.12 -2.42 14.08
CA PRO A 75 2.63 -3.43 13.16
C PRO A 75 4.06 -3.83 13.53
N ASP A 76 4.54 -4.98 13.05
CA ASP A 76 5.91 -5.41 13.32
C ASP A 76 6.94 -4.36 12.86
N ASP A 77 8.00 -4.14 13.64
CA ASP A 77 9.01 -3.10 13.38
C ASP A 77 9.65 -3.24 11.99
N GLU A 78 9.78 -4.47 11.50
CA GLU A 78 10.29 -4.76 10.16
C GLU A 78 9.36 -4.16 9.08
N LEU A 79 8.04 -4.34 9.21
CA LEU A 79 7.04 -3.73 8.33
C LEU A 79 7.03 -2.20 8.44
N VAL A 80 7.05 -1.64 9.65
CA VAL A 80 7.07 -0.19 9.86
C VAL A 80 8.28 0.44 9.17
N ASN A 81 9.47 -0.12 9.42
CA ASN A 81 10.71 0.34 8.80
C ASN A 81 10.71 0.14 7.29
N TYR A 82 10.20 -0.99 6.78
CA TYR A 82 10.08 -1.23 5.35
C TYR A 82 9.22 -0.16 4.67
N LEU A 83 8.04 0.15 5.22
CA LEU A 83 7.13 1.15 4.66
C LEU A 83 7.68 2.58 4.75
N ALA A 84 8.49 2.88 5.77
CA ALA A 84 9.12 4.17 5.98
C ALA A 84 10.30 4.40 5.02
N LEU A 85 11.12 3.36 4.79
CA LEU A 85 12.36 3.46 4.00
C LEU A 85 12.15 3.28 2.50
N THR A 86 11.08 2.60 2.08
CA THR A 86 10.80 2.34 0.67
C THR A 86 10.22 3.60 0.02
N ILE A 87 10.88 4.15 -1.00
CA ILE A 87 10.42 5.38 -1.66
C ILE A 87 9.12 5.10 -2.40
N GLY A 88 9.07 4.01 -3.15
CA GLY A 88 7.92 3.60 -3.92
C GLY A 88 7.85 4.18 -5.32
N ASP A 89 9.00 4.44 -5.97
CA ASP A 89 9.06 4.78 -7.40
C ASP A 89 8.68 3.57 -8.25
N PHE A 90 7.36 3.39 -8.41
CA PHE A 90 6.80 2.36 -9.26
C PHE A 90 6.69 2.85 -10.70
N TYR A 91 7.21 2.05 -11.63
CA TYR A 91 7.07 2.33 -13.05
C TYR A 91 7.16 1.06 -13.92
N LEU A 92 6.62 1.15 -15.13
CA LEU A 92 6.87 0.17 -16.18
C LEU A 92 7.86 0.76 -17.19
N ARG A 93 8.78 -0.06 -17.69
CA ARG A 93 9.72 0.33 -18.74
C ARG A 93 9.82 -0.73 -19.83
N GLY A 94 10.33 -0.32 -20.99
CA GLY A 94 10.82 -1.24 -22.01
C GLY A 94 12.24 -1.74 -21.69
N GLU A 95 12.93 -2.29 -22.69
CA GLU A 95 14.28 -2.86 -22.55
C GLU A 95 15.32 -1.82 -22.11
N HIS A 96 15.20 -0.58 -22.57
CA HIS A 96 16.15 0.48 -22.19
C HIS A 96 15.85 1.02 -20.77
N PRO A 97 16.83 1.10 -19.85
CA PRO A 97 16.63 1.53 -18.46
C PRO A 97 15.96 2.89 -18.30
N LEU A 98 16.27 3.83 -19.19
CA LEU A 98 15.72 5.19 -19.14
C LEU A 98 14.32 5.32 -19.78
N ASP A 99 13.79 4.31 -20.47
CA ASP A 99 12.49 4.42 -21.16
C ASP A 99 11.33 4.05 -20.23
N LYS A 100 11.06 4.92 -19.24
CA LYS A 100 9.91 4.79 -18.32
C LYS A 100 8.59 5.08 -19.06
N TRP A 101 7.76 4.05 -19.24
CA TRP A 101 6.50 4.10 -19.98
C TRP A 101 5.33 4.50 -19.11
N ILE A 102 5.09 3.82 -18.00
CA ILE A 102 3.95 4.09 -17.12
C ILE A 102 4.50 4.42 -15.75
N LEU A 103 4.10 5.54 -15.17
CA LEU A 103 4.48 5.96 -13.83
C LEU A 103 3.35 5.65 -12.83
N GLN A 104 3.67 5.63 -11.55
CA GLN A 104 2.67 5.43 -10.48
C GLN A 104 1.48 6.39 -10.57
N SER A 105 1.70 7.65 -10.93
CA SER A 105 0.62 8.65 -11.12
C SER A 105 -0.36 8.31 -12.24
N GLN A 106 -0.06 7.30 -13.05
CA GLN A 106 -0.92 6.81 -14.12
C GLN A 106 -1.71 5.55 -13.72
N ILE A 107 -1.53 5.06 -12.50
CA ILE A 107 -2.26 3.92 -11.93
C ILE A 107 -3.48 4.46 -11.21
N GLU A 108 -4.64 3.93 -11.57
CA GLU A 108 -5.94 4.23 -10.96
C GLU A 108 -6.23 3.24 -9.84
N THR A 109 -6.01 1.94 -10.07
CA THR A 109 -6.15 0.90 -9.04
C THR A 109 -5.09 -0.19 -9.20
N ALA A 110 -4.76 -0.83 -8.08
CA ALA A 110 -3.90 -2.01 -8.02
C ALA A 110 -4.51 -3.06 -7.10
N ALA A 111 -4.34 -4.34 -7.46
CA ALA A 111 -4.77 -5.48 -6.65
C ALA A 111 -3.82 -6.67 -6.86
N ILE A 112 -3.74 -7.54 -5.85
CA ILE A 112 -3.16 -8.88 -6.02
C ILE A 112 -4.28 -9.84 -6.36
N THR A 113 -4.11 -10.60 -7.43
CA THR A 113 -5.04 -11.66 -7.85
C THR A 113 -4.30 -12.99 -7.91
N VAL A 114 -5.02 -14.08 -7.63
CA VAL A 114 -4.48 -15.44 -7.76
C VAL A 114 -5.23 -16.15 -8.88
N LYS A 115 -4.48 -16.77 -9.78
CA LYS A 115 -5.03 -17.56 -10.89
C LYS A 115 -4.09 -18.74 -11.14
N ASP A 116 -4.65 -19.94 -11.19
CA ASP A 116 -3.88 -21.17 -11.47
C ASP A 116 -2.64 -21.31 -10.54
N GLU A 117 -2.83 -21.04 -9.24
CA GLU A 117 -1.80 -21.02 -8.19
C GLU A 117 -0.70 -19.94 -8.35
N GLU A 118 -0.67 -19.24 -9.49
CA GLU A 118 0.20 -18.09 -9.72
C GLU A 118 -0.42 -16.80 -9.18
N ARG A 119 0.46 -15.92 -8.68
CA ARG A 119 0.09 -14.60 -8.15
C ARG A 119 0.38 -13.53 -9.19
N TYR A 120 -0.57 -12.62 -9.34
CA TYR A 120 -0.53 -11.54 -10.32
C TYR A 120 -0.75 -10.21 -9.63
N LEU A 121 -0.02 -9.19 -10.07
CA LEU A 121 -0.34 -7.79 -9.81
C LEU A 121 -1.24 -7.29 -10.93
N ALA A 122 -2.51 -7.10 -10.61
CA ALA A 122 -3.50 -6.51 -11.50
C ALA A 122 -3.47 -4.99 -11.38
N LEU A 123 -3.33 -4.30 -12.50
CA LEU A 123 -3.25 -2.84 -12.56
C LEU A 123 -4.36 -2.30 -13.48
N SER A 124 -5.04 -1.26 -13.02
CA SER A 124 -5.89 -0.39 -13.85
C SER A 124 -5.20 0.96 -13.98
N LEU A 125 -5.05 1.43 -15.21
CA LEU A 125 -4.48 2.74 -15.51
C LEU A 125 -5.59 3.78 -15.65
N ASN A 126 -5.27 5.04 -15.36
CA ASN A 126 -6.12 6.14 -15.80
C ASN A 126 -6.07 6.29 -17.33
N GLN A 127 -6.95 7.12 -17.90
CA GLN A 127 -7.06 7.26 -19.37
C GLN A 127 -5.72 7.61 -20.04
N ARG A 128 -4.99 8.58 -19.48
CA ARG A 128 -3.66 8.98 -19.97
C ARG A 128 -2.67 7.82 -19.96
N GLY A 129 -2.68 7.00 -18.91
CA GLY A 129 -1.89 5.78 -18.80
C GLY A 129 -2.27 4.74 -19.85
N ALA A 130 -3.57 4.47 -20.00
CA ALA A 130 -4.10 3.50 -20.96
C ALA A 130 -3.71 3.83 -22.41
N ASP A 131 -3.84 5.11 -22.81
CA ASP A 131 -3.48 5.54 -24.17
C ASP A 131 -1.97 5.44 -24.41
N LYS A 132 -1.16 5.78 -23.41
CA LYS A 132 0.31 5.64 -23.49
C LYS A 132 0.72 4.17 -23.56
N MET A 133 0.10 3.31 -22.75
CA MET A 133 0.33 1.86 -22.72
C MET A 133 0.01 1.21 -24.07
N LYS A 134 -1.16 1.55 -24.66
CA LYS A 134 -1.57 1.07 -25.97
C LYS A 134 -0.57 1.43 -27.07
N ARG A 135 -0.08 2.68 -27.10
CA ARG A 135 0.95 3.11 -28.06
C ARG A 135 2.27 2.38 -27.84
N LYS A 136 2.77 2.35 -26.60
CA LYS A 136 4.06 1.76 -26.27
C LYS A 136 4.09 0.25 -26.55
N THR A 137 3.06 -0.49 -26.16
CA THR A 137 3.00 -1.94 -26.38
C THR A 137 2.85 -2.30 -27.86
N ARG A 138 2.02 -1.56 -28.62
CA ARG A 138 1.90 -1.75 -30.08
C ARG A 138 3.24 -1.56 -30.80
N SER A 139 4.01 -0.53 -30.43
CA SER A 139 5.31 -0.23 -31.05
C SER A 139 6.46 -1.13 -30.60
N ASN A 140 6.27 -1.93 -29.54
CA ASN A 140 7.31 -2.78 -28.95
C ASN A 140 6.86 -4.25 -28.88
N MET A 141 5.98 -4.69 -29.78
CA MET A 141 5.56 -6.09 -29.86
C MET A 141 6.78 -7.01 -29.98
N GLY A 142 6.78 -8.11 -29.23
CA GLY A 142 7.88 -9.06 -29.15
C GLY A 142 9.06 -8.65 -28.26
N LYS A 143 9.07 -7.42 -27.72
CA LYS A 143 10.09 -6.96 -26.77
C LYS A 143 9.67 -7.18 -25.33
N ALA A 144 10.62 -7.11 -24.40
CA ALA A 144 10.33 -7.19 -22.98
C ALA A 144 9.75 -5.87 -22.44
N MET A 145 8.77 -6.01 -21.54
CA MET A 145 8.27 -4.96 -20.66
C MET A 145 8.54 -5.39 -19.22
N THR A 146 9.15 -4.50 -18.44
CA THR A 146 9.54 -4.78 -17.07
C THR A 146 8.80 -3.85 -16.10
N VAL A 147 8.28 -4.45 -15.02
CA VAL A 147 7.71 -3.74 -13.88
C VAL A 147 8.80 -3.52 -12.84
N MET A 148 8.95 -2.26 -12.42
CA MET A 148 10.00 -1.82 -11.50
C MET A 148 9.39 -1.18 -10.26
N LEU A 149 10.05 -1.35 -9.12
CA LEU A 149 9.80 -0.62 -7.88
C LEU A 149 11.14 -0.23 -7.25
N ASP A 150 11.41 1.06 -7.12
CA ASP A 150 12.68 1.58 -6.59
C ASP A 150 13.90 0.96 -7.28
N GLU A 151 13.87 0.93 -8.62
CA GLU A 151 14.92 0.33 -9.47
C GLU A 151 15.11 -1.20 -9.32
N ASN A 152 14.28 -1.86 -8.50
CA ASN A 152 14.22 -3.32 -8.42
C ASN A 152 13.21 -3.87 -9.41
N GLU A 153 13.61 -4.87 -10.19
CA GLU A 153 12.72 -5.61 -11.06
C GLU A 153 11.75 -6.48 -10.23
N LEU A 154 10.45 -6.26 -10.42
CA LEU A 154 9.40 -7.09 -9.83
C LEU A 154 9.00 -8.24 -10.75
N ALA A 155 8.93 -7.95 -12.05
CA ALA A 155 8.54 -8.90 -13.09
C ALA A 155 8.93 -8.37 -14.47
N SER A 156 9.22 -9.28 -15.39
CA SER A 156 9.42 -8.97 -16.81
C SER A 156 8.68 -9.98 -17.68
N ALA A 157 8.10 -9.51 -18.78
CA ALA A 157 7.38 -10.34 -19.73
C ALA A 157 7.48 -9.78 -21.16
N LEU A 158 7.43 -10.68 -22.15
CA LEU A 158 7.34 -10.28 -23.55
C LEU A 158 5.96 -9.73 -23.88
N ILE A 159 5.94 -8.66 -24.67
CA ILE A 159 4.71 -8.05 -25.17
C ILE A 159 4.19 -8.90 -26.34
N SER A 160 3.21 -9.75 -26.06
CA SER A 160 2.56 -10.60 -27.08
C SER A 160 1.28 -9.97 -27.66
N THR A 161 0.75 -8.94 -27.01
CA THR A 161 -0.47 -8.24 -27.44
C THR A 161 -0.43 -6.76 -27.05
N THR A 162 -1.30 -5.97 -27.66
CA THR A 162 -1.49 -4.57 -27.29
C THR A 162 -2.25 -4.50 -25.97
N LEU A 163 -1.65 -3.91 -24.94
CA LEU A 163 -2.27 -3.74 -23.63
C LEU A 163 -3.02 -2.41 -23.55
N GLY A 164 -4.15 -2.42 -22.85
CA GLY A 164 -5.02 -1.26 -22.68
C GLY A 164 -5.06 -0.74 -21.25
N LYS A 165 -6.26 -0.38 -20.79
CA LYS A 165 -6.51 0.19 -19.46
C LYS A 165 -6.17 -0.77 -18.32
N ARG A 166 -6.44 -2.06 -18.49
CA ARG A 166 -6.27 -3.09 -17.46
C ARG A 166 -5.34 -4.18 -17.96
N PHE A 167 -4.43 -4.61 -17.10
CA PHE A 167 -3.53 -5.73 -17.38
C PHE A 167 -3.07 -6.36 -16.08
N GLN A 168 -2.49 -7.54 -16.19
CA GLN A 168 -1.95 -8.30 -15.06
C GLN A 168 -0.51 -8.65 -15.37
N VAL A 169 0.33 -8.63 -14.33
CA VAL A 169 1.72 -9.03 -14.44
C VAL A 169 1.98 -10.16 -13.45
N PRO A 170 2.49 -11.32 -13.88
CA PRO A 170 2.83 -12.40 -12.98
C PRO A 170 3.98 -11.94 -12.08
N ILE A 171 3.83 -12.05 -10.76
CA ILE A 171 4.91 -11.81 -9.81
C ILE A 171 5.31 -13.14 -9.19
N ARG A 172 6.48 -13.63 -9.62
CA ARG A 172 7.06 -14.89 -9.16
C ARG A 172 8.00 -14.64 -7.97
N ASN A 173 8.21 -15.66 -7.13
CA ASN A 173 9.19 -15.64 -6.04
C ASN A 173 8.99 -14.54 -5.00
N LYS A 174 7.76 -14.05 -4.81
CA LYS A 174 7.38 -13.16 -3.71
C LYS A 174 6.38 -13.85 -2.79
N SER A 175 6.65 -13.76 -1.49
CA SER A 175 5.73 -14.21 -0.46
C SER A 175 4.45 -13.35 -0.46
N PRO A 176 3.31 -13.87 0.05
CA PRO A 176 2.12 -13.06 0.23
C PRO A 176 2.37 -11.78 1.04
N LYS A 177 3.23 -11.84 2.07
CA LYS A 177 3.59 -10.68 2.91
C LYS A 177 4.30 -9.60 2.08
N GLU A 178 5.27 -9.97 1.26
CA GLU A 178 5.97 -9.04 0.37
C GLU A 178 5.05 -8.44 -0.69
N LEU A 179 4.16 -9.24 -1.28
CA LEU A 179 3.20 -8.75 -2.28
C LEU A 179 2.24 -7.73 -1.69
N MET A 180 1.77 -7.94 -0.46
CA MET A 180 0.93 -6.98 0.24
C MET A 180 1.67 -5.68 0.53
N ARG A 181 2.94 -5.75 0.95
CA ARG A 181 3.80 -4.57 1.15
C ARG A 181 3.98 -3.77 -0.15
N ILE A 182 4.30 -4.44 -1.25
CA ILE A 182 4.41 -3.83 -2.59
C ILE A 182 3.08 -3.19 -3.00
N LEU A 183 1.97 -3.91 -2.84
CA LEU A 183 0.65 -3.40 -3.18
C LEU A 183 0.31 -2.13 -2.40
N THR A 184 0.59 -2.11 -1.10
CA THR A 184 0.41 -0.93 -0.24
C THR A 184 1.17 0.26 -0.79
N ILE A 185 2.46 0.11 -1.10
CA ILE A 185 3.28 1.19 -1.67
C ILE A 185 2.68 1.72 -2.97
N ILE A 186 2.27 0.84 -3.87
CA ILE A 186 1.66 1.22 -5.16
C ILE A 186 0.37 2.03 -4.93
N LYS A 187 -0.49 1.58 -4.01
CA LYS A 187 -1.77 2.24 -3.71
C LYS A 187 -1.61 3.60 -3.06
N THR A 188 -0.63 3.78 -2.19
CA THR A 188 -0.49 4.98 -1.35
C THR A 188 0.32 6.10 -1.99
N GLY A 189 1.09 5.80 -3.03
CA GLY A 189 1.97 6.79 -3.65
C GLY A 189 3.44 6.64 -3.25
N ARG A 190 4.24 7.52 -3.84
CA ARG A 190 5.69 7.61 -3.68
C ARG A 190 6.04 8.68 -2.64
N LEU A 191 6.99 8.38 -1.76
CA LEU A 191 7.64 9.36 -0.88
C LEU A 191 8.64 10.22 -1.66
N ASN A 192 8.85 11.47 -1.25
CA ASN A 192 9.94 12.29 -1.77
C ASN A 192 11.29 11.82 -1.24
N SER A 193 11.34 11.36 0.01
CA SER A 193 12.53 10.79 0.63
C SER A 193 12.21 9.68 1.63
N PRO A 194 13.13 8.72 1.88
CA PRO A 194 12.97 7.73 2.95
C PRO A 194 12.79 8.39 4.32
N ILE A 195 11.89 7.86 5.13
CA ILE A 195 11.64 8.31 6.50
C ILE A 195 12.45 7.42 7.45
N LYS A 196 13.37 8.03 8.18
CA LYS A 196 14.16 7.38 9.22
C LYS A 196 13.41 7.47 10.53
N LEU A 197 13.21 6.32 11.16
CA LEU A 197 12.47 6.18 12.40
C LEU A 197 13.37 5.63 13.49
N ARG A 198 13.14 6.10 14.72
CA ARG A 198 13.68 5.49 15.94
C ARG A 198 12.55 5.28 16.92
N GLN A 199 12.39 4.05 17.39
CA GLN A 199 11.42 3.75 18.44
C GLN A 199 11.82 4.43 19.74
N VAL A 200 10.84 5.05 20.38
CA VAL A 200 10.95 5.69 21.69
C VAL A 200 10.00 4.89 22.58
N ALA A 201 10.57 4.27 23.63
CA ALA A 201 9.95 3.26 24.48
C ALA A 201 8.47 3.50 24.83
#